data_AF-A0A7M1AWL6-F1
#
_entry.id   AF-A0A7M1AWL6-F1
#
_cell.length_a   1.000
_cell.length_b   1.000
_cell.length_c   1.000
_cell.angle_alpha   90.00
_cell.angle_beta   90.00
_cell.angle_gamma   90.00
#
_symmetry.space_group_name_H-M   'P 1'
#
loop_
_entity.id
_entity.type
_entity.pdbx_description
1 polymer ?
#
loop_
_entity_poly.entity_id
_entity_poly.type
_entity_poly.pdbx_seq_one_letter_code
_entity_poly.pdbx_strand_id
1 'polypeptide(L)'
;MIEKSKENQLLKAYITKHNDMQGVIKTNSGRHCYHIRFKLSGSLTDYQKYFKPLNIMVKESDHSCSSKSPTYILENTVQIDSIPKNTQLYWVNNEVENSKTGSTLFATKDLSPDKLNVTAKTYTIDELIADVTKKVQLKYDKCVATELIRLLNLASQKKDIIKIDPILTFTTEDLKVISKDFGEILAAIWIMKNSNFSKVIFPKNSNEKLIDFYAEKVSINYPISVKSGKGGKVLLQNLIDALNRRTRKHSKKISEEPIYQIIQIVNKNSAKEQMVIIHQYLQTKMIEDLATILKKPIELIDLEYIKNWSNSKTIEELKELLSDWWKEYSQPTKFNIQDQERLVISPLGEAIKYTLNNDPKLKESLNCIAKQVALLQVNVDINTKTMRFQKSFFKNAKFEFGWPGYSSGNKLGFRMV
;
A
#
# COMPACT_ATOMS: atom_id res chain seq x y z
N MET A 1 15.56 10.58 -28.14
CA MET A 1 15.72 10.91 -26.70
C MET A 1 17.01 11.72 -26.59
N ILE A 2 16.98 12.90 -25.97
CA ILE A 2 18.17 13.72 -25.76
C ILE A 2 19.09 13.01 -24.75
N GLU A 3 20.24 12.52 -25.21
CA GLU A 3 21.27 11.90 -24.38
C GLU A 3 22.17 12.94 -23.73
N LYS A 4 22.71 12.66 -22.54
CA LYS A 4 23.60 13.59 -21.84
C LYS A 4 24.89 13.80 -22.65
N SER A 5 25.18 15.04 -23.04
CA SER A 5 26.37 15.44 -23.79
C SER A 5 27.05 16.64 -23.11
N LYS A 6 28.23 17.06 -23.59
CA LYS A 6 28.91 18.24 -23.04
C LYS A 6 28.11 19.51 -23.35
N GLU A 7 27.55 19.58 -24.54
CA GLU A 7 26.83 20.73 -25.08
C GLU A 7 25.53 20.97 -24.31
N ASN A 8 24.72 19.93 -24.08
CA ASN A 8 23.48 20.11 -23.32
C ASN A 8 23.69 20.30 -21.81
N GLN A 9 24.86 19.89 -21.28
CA GLN A 9 25.28 20.26 -19.93
C GLN A 9 25.57 21.75 -19.81
N LEU A 10 26.25 22.34 -20.80
CA LEU A 10 26.49 23.77 -20.87
C LEU A 10 25.17 24.54 -21.04
N LEU A 11 24.26 24.07 -21.91
CA LEU A 11 22.93 24.66 -22.06
C LEU A 11 22.12 24.61 -20.76
N LYS A 12 22.14 23.48 -20.04
CA LYS A 12 21.49 23.35 -18.73
C LYS A 12 22.05 24.35 -17.72
N ALA A 13 23.38 24.54 -17.68
CA ALA A 13 24.02 25.50 -16.79
C ALA A 13 23.67 26.95 -17.15
N TYR A 14 23.63 27.29 -18.44
CA TYR A 14 23.24 28.61 -18.94
C TYR A 14 21.81 28.99 -18.51
N ILE A 15 20.84 28.09 -18.73
CA ILE A 15 19.45 28.30 -18.31
C ILE A 15 19.34 28.37 -16.78
N THR A 16 20.09 27.53 -16.06
CA THR A 16 20.11 27.53 -14.60
C THR A 16 20.54 28.89 -14.05
N LYS A 17 21.61 29.47 -14.60
CA LYS A 17 22.10 30.80 -14.19
C LYS A 17 21.04 31.88 -14.41
N HIS A 18 20.33 31.84 -15.55
CA HIS A 18 19.24 32.78 -15.80
C HIS A 18 18.10 32.65 -14.80
N ASN A 19 17.63 31.42 -14.57
CA ASN A 19 16.55 31.16 -13.61
C ASN A 19 16.90 31.65 -12.20
N ASP A 20 18.15 31.48 -11.77
CA ASP A 20 18.63 31.97 -10.47
C ASP A 20 18.56 33.50 -10.39
N MET A 21 18.93 34.22 -11.46
CA MET A 21 18.82 35.68 -11.52
C MET A 21 17.36 36.16 -11.50
N GLN A 22 16.42 35.34 -11.96
CA GLN A 22 14.98 35.65 -11.97
C GLN A 22 14.24 35.15 -10.72
N GLY A 23 14.95 34.59 -9.73
CA GLY A 23 14.34 34.05 -8.51
C GLY A 23 13.47 32.80 -8.75
N VAL A 24 13.63 32.12 -9.88
CA VAL A 24 12.85 30.92 -10.22
C VAL A 24 13.34 29.75 -9.37
N ILE A 25 12.44 29.23 -8.53
CA ILE A 25 12.75 28.10 -7.65
C ILE A 25 12.95 26.84 -8.48
N LYS A 26 14.19 26.36 -8.48
CA LYS A 26 14.56 25.09 -9.09
C LYS A 26 14.09 23.94 -8.24
N THR A 27 13.65 22.87 -8.90
CA THR A 27 13.38 21.60 -8.23
C THR A 27 14.34 20.55 -8.73
N ASN A 28 14.59 19.53 -7.91
CA ASN A 28 15.51 18.47 -8.26
C ASN A 28 15.09 17.82 -9.59
N SER A 29 16.00 17.82 -10.56
CA SER A 29 15.85 17.04 -11.78
C SER A 29 15.79 15.56 -11.38
N GLY A 30 14.68 14.88 -11.71
CA GLY A 30 14.41 13.49 -11.32
C GLY A 30 14.48 12.53 -12.51
N ARG A 31 14.91 11.29 -12.30
CA ARG A 31 15.27 10.31 -13.35
C ARG A 31 14.18 10.12 -14.43
N HIS A 32 14.62 9.93 -15.69
CA HIS A 32 14.00 9.22 -16.84
C HIS A 32 14.68 9.65 -18.16
N CYS A 33 15.15 10.90 -18.24
CA CYS A 33 15.92 11.45 -19.36
C CYS A 33 16.85 12.57 -18.84
N TYR A 34 17.79 13.07 -19.65
CA TYR A 34 18.57 14.25 -19.30
C TYR A 34 17.74 15.54 -19.52
N HIS A 35 17.37 16.24 -18.43
CA HIS A 35 16.48 17.41 -18.45
C HIS A 35 16.82 18.42 -17.35
N ILE A 36 16.20 19.61 -17.43
CA ILE A 36 16.11 20.61 -16.37
C ILE A 36 14.68 20.69 -15.82
N ARG A 37 14.50 21.06 -14.55
CA ARG A 37 13.19 21.12 -13.90
C ARG A 37 13.01 22.38 -13.07
N PHE A 38 11.95 23.12 -13.35
CA PHE A 38 11.52 24.31 -12.61
C PHE A 38 10.11 24.69 -13.06
N LYS A 39 9.42 25.45 -12.22
CA LYS A 39 8.06 25.93 -12.46
C LYS A 39 8.11 27.23 -13.27
N LEU A 40 7.28 27.33 -14.30
CA LEU A 40 6.86 28.60 -14.90
C LEU A 40 5.35 28.56 -15.12
N SER A 41 4.67 29.63 -14.70
CA SER A 41 3.23 29.78 -14.90
C SER A 41 2.89 30.27 -16.30
N GLY A 42 1.76 29.81 -16.85
CA GLY A 42 1.21 30.27 -18.11
C GLY A 42 1.15 29.21 -19.20
N SER A 43 1.04 29.65 -20.45
CA SER A 43 0.91 28.84 -21.66
C SER A 43 2.23 28.73 -22.44
N LEU A 44 2.25 27.94 -23.52
CA LEU A 44 3.40 27.85 -24.42
C LEU A 44 3.85 29.23 -24.93
N THR A 45 2.91 30.13 -25.21
CA THR A 45 3.18 31.51 -25.62
C THR A 45 3.93 32.29 -24.54
N ASP A 46 3.59 32.07 -23.27
CA ASP A 46 4.23 32.76 -22.13
C ASP A 46 5.63 32.20 -21.89
N TYR A 47 5.81 30.89 -22.05
CA TYR A 47 7.14 30.28 -22.00
C TYR A 47 8.03 30.80 -23.12
N GLN A 48 7.52 30.91 -24.34
CA GLN A 48 8.25 31.48 -25.46
C GLN A 48 8.70 32.93 -25.17
N LYS A 49 7.84 33.75 -24.56
CA LYS A 49 8.22 35.10 -24.13
C LYS A 49 9.33 35.09 -23.07
N TYR A 50 9.26 34.17 -22.10
CA TYR A 50 10.27 34.03 -21.05
C TYR A 50 11.66 33.66 -21.61
N PHE A 51 11.71 32.73 -22.57
CA PHE A 51 12.98 32.25 -23.14
C PHE A 51 13.50 33.06 -24.34
N LYS A 52 12.68 33.94 -24.92
CA LYS A 52 13.08 34.78 -26.07
C LYS A 52 14.35 35.60 -25.83
N PRO A 53 14.55 36.29 -24.68
CA PRO A 53 15.77 37.05 -24.42
C PRO A 53 17.03 36.19 -24.35
N LEU A 54 16.88 34.88 -24.10
CA LEU A 54 17.97 33.91 -24.06
C LEU A 54 18.28 33.29 -25.43
N ASN A 55 17.59 33.71 -26.49
CA ASN A 55 17.62 33.06 -27.80
C ASN A 55 17.29 31.57 -27.71
N ILE A 56 16.33 31.20 -26.85
CA ILE A 56 15.86 29.84 -26.68
C ILE A 56 14.40 29.76 -27.14
N MET A 57 14.12 28.79 -28.00
CA MET A 57 12.77 28.42 -28.42
C MET A 57 12.24 27.29 -27.54
N VAL A 58 10.95 27.34 -27.24
CA VAL A 58 10.22 26.28 -26.53
C VAL A 58 9.33 25.54 -27.52
N LYS A 59 9.49 24.21 -27.58
CA LYS A 59 8.65 23.30 -28.38
C LYS A 59 7.96 22.30 -27.46
N GLU A 60 6.78 21.84 -27.85
CA GLU A 60 6.17 20.68 -27.20
C GLU A 60 7.01 19.43 -27.43
N SER A 61 7.07 18.56 -26.43
CA SER A 61 7.79 17.29 -26.52
C SER A 61 6.81 16.16 -26.73
N ASP A 62 7.08 15.31 -27.73
CA ASP A 62 6.45 13.99 -27.89
C ASP A 62 6.98 12.97 -26.85
N HIS A 63 8.11 13.29 -26.22
CA HIS A 63 8.75 12.49 -25.18
C HIS A 63 8.47 13.05 -23.78
N SER A 64 8.02 12.22 -22.86
CA SER A 64 7.81 12.61 -21.46
C SER A 64 9.01 12.24 -20.59
N CYS A 65 9.62 13.26 -19.97
CA CYS A 65 10.65 13.10 -18.96
C CYS A 65 10.09 13.11 -17.53
N SER A 66 8.76 13.23 -17.39
CA SER A 66 8.06 13.29 -16.12
C SER A 66 6.66 12.75 -16.29
N SER A 67 6.34 11.70 -15.54
CA SER A 67 4.98 11.16 -15.48
C SER A 67 3.96 12.14 -14.89
N LYS A 68 4.42 13.19 -14.19
CA LYS A 68 3.56 14.15 -13.47
C LYS A 68 3.34 15.47 -14.20
N SER A 69 4.22 15.84 -15.11
CA SER A 69 4.37 17.24 -15.53
C SER A 69 4.70 17.31 -17.01
N PRO A 70 4.16 18.30 -17.75
CA PRO A 70 4.46 18.45 -19.17
C PRO A 70 5.97 18.60 -19.39
N THR A 71 6.44 17.95 -20.45
CA THR A 71 7.82 18.05 -20.91
C THR A 71 7.84 18.89 -22.18
N TYR A 72 8.75 19.84 -22.23
CA TYR A 72 9.02 20.69 -23.38
C TYR A 72 10.46 20.48 -23.84
N ILE A 73 10.76 20.90 -25.06
CA ILE A 73 12.11 20.95 -25.60
C ILE A 73 12.53 22.42 -25.62
N LEU A 74 13.65 22.72 -24.95
CA LEU A 74 14.35 24.00 -25.05
C LEU A 74 15.45 23.86 -26.10
N GLU A 75 15.45 24.73 -27.10
CA GLU A 75 16.41 24.71 -28.20
C GLU A 75 16.98 26.11 -28.43
N ASN A 76 18.30 26.26 -28.41
CA ASN A 76 18.91 27.56 -28.70
C ASN A 76 18.92 27.84 -30.21
N THR A 77 18.47 29.03 -30.60
CA THR A 77 18.30 29.45 -32.00
C THR A 77 19.56 30.08 -32.60
N VAL A 78 20.52 30.45 -31.75
CA VAL A 78 21.83 31.00 -32.11
C VAL A 78 22.92 30.30 -31.29
N GLN A 79 24.17 30.40 -31.71
CA GLN A 79 25.29 29.97 -30.87
C GLN A 79 25.38 30.85 -29.62
N ILE A 80 25.51 30.23 -28.44
CA ILE A 80 25.63 30.91 -27.15
C ILE A 80 26.96 30.51 -26.54
N ASP A 81 27.94 31.41 -26.55
CA ASP A 81 29.31 31.12 -26.13
C ASP A 81 29.87 29.85 -26.84
N SER A 82 30.15 28.80 -26.05
CA SER A 82 30.61 27.48 -26.52
C SER A 82 29.47 26.47 -26.77
N ILE A 83 28.21 26.88 -26.70
CA ILE A 83 27.02 26.04 -26.95
C ILE A 83 26.64 26.16 -28.44
N PRO A 84 26.78 25.09 -29.24
CA PRO A 84 26.42 25.12 -30.65
C PRO A 84 24.94 25.46 -30.86
N LYS A 85 24.62 26.12 -31.99
CA LYS A 85 23.24 26.35 -32.43
C LYS A 85 22.47 25.03 -32.51
N ASN A 86 21.17 25.05 -32.19
CA ASN A 86 20.27 23.89 -32.17
C ASN A 86 20.59 22.81 -31.10
N THR A 87 21.34 23.16 -30.05
CA THR A 87 21.49 22.29 -28.89
C THR A 87 20.15 22.20 -28.15
N GLN A 88 19.73 20.99 -27.82
CA GLN A 88 18.43 20.72 -27.20
C GLN A 88 18.57 20.26 -25.75
N LEU A 89 17.60 20.62 -24.91
CA LEU A 89 17.47 20.16 -23.54
C LEU A 89 15.98 19.96 -23.22
N TYR A 90 15.63 18.82 -22.63
CA TYR A 90 14.28 18.65 -22.09
C TYR A 90 14.08 19.55 -20.87
N TRP A 91 12.90 20.16 -20.78
CA TRP A 91 12.46 20.91 -19.61
C TRP A 91 11.15 20.33 -19.09
N VAL A 92 11.14 19.98 -17.81
CA VAL A 92 9.93 19.54 -17.11
C VAL A 92 9.37 20.73 -16.34
N ASN A 93 8.18 21.20 -16.73
CA ASN A 93 7.49 22.27 -16.03
C ASN A 93 6.62 21.71 -14.89
N ASN A 94 7.11 21.78 -13.65
CA ASN A 94 6.47 21.17 -12.49
C ASN A 94 5.44 22.06 -11.78
N GLU A 95 4.72 22.89 -12.54
CA GLU A 95 3.58 23.66 -12.04
C GLU A 95 2.42 22.74 -11.61
N VAL A 96 1.88 22.99 -10.41
CA VAL A 96 0.88 22.12 -9.75
C VAL A 96 -0.44 22.06 -10.50
N GLU A 97 -0.86 23.15 -11.14
CA GLU A 97 -2.11 23.23 -11.92
C GLU A 97 -2.08 22.37 -13.19
N ASN A 98 -0.88 21.97 -13.65
CA ASN A 98 -0.68 21.11 -14.82
C ASN A 98 -0.34 19.65 -14.45
N SER A 99 -0.54 19.25 -13.18
CA SER A 99 -0.26 17.89 -12.73
C SER A 99 -1.35 16.90 -13.18
N LYS A 100 -0.99 15.96 -14.07
CA LYS A 100 -1.97 15.00 -14.64
C LYS A 100 -2.46 13.94 -13.64
N THR A 101 -1.71 13.65 -12.57
CA THR A 101 -2.00 12.54 -11.63
C THR A 101 -1.44 12.77 -10.22
N GLY A 102 -1.80 13.85 -9.50
CA GLY A 102 -1.47 14.00 -8.07
C GLY A 102 0.01 13.72 -7.66
N SER A 103 0.24 13.29 -6.42
CA SER A 103 1.60 13.12 -5.84
C SER A 103 2.30 11.78 -6.13
N THR A 104 1.63 10.78 -6.72
CA THR A 104 2.17 9.40 -6.92
C THR A 104 1.93 8.92 -8.36
N LEU A 105 2.83 8.08 -8.91
CA LEU A 105 2.71 7.56 -10.29
C LEU A 105 1.55 6.57 -10.43
N PHE A 106 1.34 5.75 -9.41
CA PHE A 106 0.30 4.72 -9.40
C PHE A 106 -0.76 5.05 -8.35
N ALA A 107 -2.02 5.10 -8.78
CA ALA A 107 -3.13 5.14 -7.85
C ALA A 107 -3.29 3.79 -7.12
N THR A 108 -4.05 3.77 -6.03
CA THR A 108 -4.35 2.53 -5.30
C THR A 108 -5.03 1.53 -6.24
N LYS A 109 -4.54 0.28 -6.24
CA LYS A 109 -5.01 -0.83 -7.08
C LYS A 109 -4.77 -0.68 -8.57
N ASP A 110 -4.06 0.36 -9.03
CA ASP A 110 -3.86 0.62 -10.45
C ASP A 110 -3.06 -0.47 -11.20
N LEU A 111 -2.21 -1.19 -10.46
CA LEU A 111 -1.40 -2.32 -10.93
C LEU A 111 -1.94 -3.70 -10.51
N SER A 112 -3.14 -3.76 -9.94
CA SER A 112 -3.73 -5.03 -9.49
C SER A 112 -4.14 -5.92 -10.67
N PRO A 113 -4.25 -7.26 -10.48
CA PRO A 113 -4.73 -8.19 -11.49
C PRO A 113 -6.07 -7.76 -12.12
N ASP A 114 -6.99 -7.24 -11.31
CA ASP A 114 -8.29 -6.75 -11.78
C ASP A 114 -8.15 -5.52 -12.69
N LYS A 115 -7.39 -4.50 -12.27
CA LYS A 115 -7.18 -3.29 -13.08
C LYS A 115 -6.34 -3.51 -14.34
N LEU A 116 -5.56 -4.58 -14.39
CA LEU A 116 -4.86 -5.01 -15.59
C LEU A 116 -5.68 -6.00 -16.45
N ASN A 117 -6.90 -6.35 -16.02
CA ASN A 117 -7.81 -7.28 -16.69
C ASN A 117 -7.20 -8.68 -16.93
N VAL A 118 -6.49 -9.21 -15.93
CA VAL A 118 -5.91 -10.56 -15.93
C VAL A 118 -6.63 -11.50 -14.95
N THR A 119 -7.84 -11.16 -14.55
CA THR A 119 -8.72 -12.01 -13.72
C THR A 119 -9.52 -12.99 -14.57
N ALA A 120 -10.05 -14.04 -13.93
CA ALA A 120 -10.93 -15.06 -14.51
C ALA A 120 -10.32 -15.92 -15.63
N LYS A 121 -9.00 -15.84 -15.82
CA LYS A 121 -8.25 -16.61 -16.81
C LYS A 121 -7.20 -17.46 -16.13
N THR A 122 -6.90 -18.59 -16.76
CA THR A 122 -5.81 -19.47 -16.34
C THR A 122 -4.58 -19.14 -17.16
N TYR A 123 -3.43 -19.00 -16.50
CA TYR A 123 -2.17 -18.66 -17.15
C TYR A 123 -1.05 -19.61 -16.73
N THR A 124 -0.22 -20.01 -17.69
CA THR A 124 1.16 -20.40 -17.46
C THR A 124 2.05 -19.16 -17.22
N ILE A 125 3.33 -19.36 -16.88
CA ILE A 125 4.28 -18.25 -16.70
C ILE A 125 4.37 -17.37 -17.96
N ASP A 126 4.59 -18.00 -19.12
CA ASP A 126 4.85 -17.27 -20.37
C ASP A 126 3.61 -16.53 -20.85
N GLU A 127 2.42 -17.15 -20.74
CA GLU A 127 1.15 -16.50 -21.07
C GLU A 127 0.87 -15.30 -20.17
N LEU A 128 1.14 -15.41 -18.85
CA LEU A 128 0.94 -14.31 -17.91
C LEU A 128 1.88 -13.14 -18.21
N ILE A 129 3.17 -13.43 -18.43
CA ILE A 129 4.16 -12.39 -18.78
C ILE A 129 3.77 -11.69 -20.08
N ALA A 130 3.34 -12.44 -21.10
CA ALA A 130 2.96 -11.88 -22.39
C ALA A 130 1.71 -10.97 -22.30
N ASP A 131 0.65 -11.43 -21.62
CA ASP A 131 -0.57 -10.64 -21.47
C ASP A 131 -0.30 -9.37 -20.64
N VAL A 132 0.35 -9.50 -19.47
CA VAL A 132 0.64 -8.34 -18.61
C VAL A 132 1.56 -7.35 -19.32
N THR A 133 2.58 -7.82 -20.07
CA THR A 133 3.44 -6.96 -20.91
C THR A 133 2.62 -6.09 -21.85
N LYS A 134 1.68 -6.69 -22.59
CA LYS A 134 0.80 -5.96 -23.50
C LYS A 134 -0.05 -4.93 -22.76
N LYS A 135 -0.60 -5.28 -21.59
CA LYS A 135 -1.44 -4.37 -20.79
C LYS A 135 -0.66 -3.18 -20.24
N VAL A 136 0.55 -3.38 -19.73
CA VAL A 136 1.35 -2.28 -19.19
C VAL A 136 1.89 -1.37 -20.28
N GLN A 137 2.23 -1.89 -21.46
CA GLN A 137 2.65 -1.08 -22.62
C GLN A 137 1.53 -0.22 -23.18
N LEU A 138 0.28 -0.70 -23.14
CA LEU A 138 -0.87 0.08 -23.57
C LEU A 138 -1.25 1.16 -22.55
N LYS A 139 -1.04 0.89 -21.25
CA LYS A 139 -1.50 1.75 -20.16
C LYS A 139 -0.49 2.82 -19.74
N TYR A 140 0.80 2.55 -19.84
CA TYR A 140 1.87 3.41 -19.34
C TYR A 140 2.85 3.77 -20.45
N ASP A 141 3.59 4.86 -20.25
CA ASP A 141 4.68 5.24 -21.16
C ASP A 141 5.79 4.16 -21.20
N LYS A 142 6.60 4.22 -22.26
CA LYS A 142 7.64 3.23 -22.54
C LYS A 142 8.62 3.04 -21.37
N CYS A 143 8.96 4.09 -20.63
CA CYS A 143 9.93 4.00 -19.55
C CYS A 143 9.34 3.22 -18.36
N VAL A 144 8.14 3.58 -17.93
CA VAL A 144 7.42 2.89 -16.85
C VAL A 144 7.14 1.43 -17.23
N ALA A 145 6.61 1.20 -18.44
CA ALA A 145 6.32 -0.14 -18.93
C ALA A 145 7.58 -1.02 -18.97
N THR A 146 8.73 -0.47 -19.42
CA THR A 146 9.99 -1.22 -19.47
C THR A 146 10.44 -1.70 -18.09
N GLU A 147 10.35 -0.86 -17.05
CA GLU A 147 10.72 -1.26 -15.70
C GLU A 147 9.74 -2.30 -15.11
N LEU A 148 8.44 -2.16 -15.34
CA LEU A 148 7.44 -3.15 -14.90
C LEU A 148 7.62 -4.51 -15.60
N ILE A 149 7.88 -4.51 -16.91
CA ILE A 149 8.16 -5.73 -17.69
C ILE A 149 9.44 -6.39 -17.18
N ARG A 150 10.46 -5.59 -16.87
CA ARG A 150 11.69 -6.12 -16.26
C ARG A 150 11.38 -6.85 -14.95
N LEU A 151 10.50 -6.33 -14.10
CA LEU A 151 10.11 -7.01 -12.86
C LEU A 151 9.43 -8.36 -13.13
N LEU A 152 8.57 -8.46 -14.15
CA LEU A 152 7.96 -9.75 -14.56
C LEU A 152 9.03 -10.79 -14.91
N ASN A 153 10.01 -10.40 -15.73
CA ASN A 153 11.09 -11.27 -16.16
C ASN A 153 12.05 -11.62 -15.01
N LEU A 154 12.28 -10.71 -14.07
CA LEU A 154 13.08 -10.98 -12.88
C LEU A 154 12.35 -11.97 -11.96
N ALA A 155 11.04 -11.87 -11.80
CA ALA A 155 10.25 -12.75 -10.94
C ALA A 155 10.24 -14.21 -11.43
N SER A 156 10.49 -14.46 -12.73
CA SER A 156 10.59 -15.81 -13.29
C SER A 156 11.95 -16.48 -13.06
N GLN A 157 12.83 -15.86 -12.27
CA GLN A 157 14.10 -16.46 -11.81
C GLN A 157 13.87 -17.41 -10.63
N LYS A 158 14.68 -18.47 -10.57
CA LYS A 158 14.65 -19.45 -9.47
C LYS A 158 15.46 -18.97 -8.26
N LYS A 159 15.09 -17.82 -7.69
CA LYS A 159 15.76 -17.18 -6.54
C LYS A 159 14.75 -16.47 -5.65
N ASP A 160 15.01 -16.47 -4.33
CA ASP A 160 14.18 -15.76 -3.35
C ASP A 160 14.54 -14.28 -3.26
N ILE A 161 15.82 -13.94 -3.44
CA ILE A 161 16.33 -12.57 -3.47
C ILE A 161 16.91 -12.32 -4.86
N ILE A 162 16.33 -11.39 -5.59
CA ILE A 162 16.71 -11.05 -6.96
C ILE A 162 17.27 -9.63 -6.95
N LYS A 163 18.51 -9.47 -7.44
CA LYS A 163 19.13 -8.15 -7.65
C LYS A 163 18.51 -7.51 -8.89
N ILE A 164 18.28 -6.20 -8.80
CA ILE A 164 17.73 -5.39 -9.88
C ILE A 164 18.84 -4.49 -10.42
N ASP A 165 19.24 -4.75 -11.66
CA ASP A 165 20.27 -4.00 -12.37
C ASP A 165 19.80 -3.77 -13.82
N PRO A 166 19.81 -2.51 -14.33
CA PRO A 166 20.03 -1.27 -13.59
C PRO A 166 18.97 -1.05 -12.50
N ILE A 167 19.29 -0.27 -11.47
CA ILE A 167 18.34 0.03 -10.37
C ILE A 167 17.03 0.64 -10.91
N LEU A 168 15.91 0.39 -10.24
CA LEU A 168 14.63 1.02 -10.59
C LEU A 168 14.68 2.54 -10.38
N THR A 169 13.92 3.26 -11.17
CA THR A 169 13.79 4.72 -11.07
C THR A 169 12.55 5.17 -10.30
N PHE A 170 11.67 4.25 -9.91
CA PHE A 170 10.48 4.50 -9.09
C PHE A 170 10.81 5.11 -7.71
N THR A 171 9.89 5.94 -7.20
CA THR A 171 9.99 6.51 -5.84
C THR A 171 9.64 5.47 -4.78
N THR A 172 9.93 5.76 -3.51
CA THR A 172 9.54 4.89 -2.39
C THR A 172 8.03 4.67 -2.32
N GLU A 173 7.25 5.70 -2.62
CA GLU A 173 5.78 5.67 -2.62
C GLU A 173 5.27 4.78 -3.76
N ASP A 174 5.84 4.91 -4.96
CA ASP A 174 5.50 4.06 -6.10
C ASP A 174 5.86 2.59 -5.82
N LEU A 175 7.04 2.34 -5.24
CA LEU A 175 7.49 0.99 -4.87
C LEU A 175 6.60 0.32 -3.82
N LYS A 176 5.98 1.08 -2.91
CA LYS A 176 4.95 0.55 -1.99
C LYS A 176 3.72 0.06 -2.76
N VAL A 177 3.26 0.82 -3.76
CA VAL A 177 2.13 0.42 -4.61
C VAL A 177 2.49 -0.77 -5.48
N ILE A 178 3.67 -0.76 -6.12
CA ILE A 178 4.16 -1.89 -6.92
C ILE A 178 4.25 -3.15 -6.04
N SER A 179 4.88 -3.07 -4.86
CA SER A 179 5.00 -4.24 -3.96
C SER A 179 3.64 -4.77 -3.51
N LYS A 180 2.67 -3.88 -3.27
CA LYS A 180 1.33 -4.24 -2.79
C LYS A 180 0.43 -4.81 -3.90
N ASP A 181 0.32 -4.12 -5.03
CA ASP A 181 -0.68 -4.41 -6.05
C ASP A 181 -0.07 -5.22 -7.21
N PHE A 182 1.06 -4.79 -7.76
CA PHE A 182 1.77 -5.56 -8.80
C PHE A 182 2.45 -6.83 -8.24
N GLY A 183 2.77 -6.80 -6.94
CA GLY A 183 3.32 -7.93 -6.19
C GLY A 183 2.44 -9.19 -6.26
N GLU A 184 1.12 -9.05 -6.44
CA GLU A 184 0.20 -10.16 -6.65
C GLU A 184 0.57 -10.97 -7.91
N ILE A 185 0.85 -10.27 -9.02
CA ILE A 185 1.27 -10.87 -10.30
C ILE A 185 2.69 -11.44 -10.19
N LEU A 186 3.60 -10.70 -9.56
CA LEU A 186 5.00 -11.13 -9.41
C LEU A 186 5.11 -12.38 -8.52
N ALA A 187 4.31 -12.46 -7.45
CA ALA A 187 4.21 -13.65 -6.61
C ALA A 187 3.71 -14.87 -7.39
N ALA A 188 2.73 -14.68 -8.27
CA ALA A 188 2.17 -15.76 -9.11
C ALA A 188 3.23 -16.33 -10.06
N ILE A 189 4.00 -15.47 -10.73
CA ILE A 189 5.12 -15.90 -11.58
C ILE A 189 6.19 -16.62 -10.76
N TRP A 190 6.61 -16.02 -9.67
CA TRP A 190 7.67 -16.56 -8.82
C TRP A 190 7.30 -17.91 -8.23
N ILE A 191 6.06 -18.09 -7.76
CA ILE A 191 5.64 -19.33 -7.12
C ILE A 191 5.51 -20.48 -8.12
N MET A 192 5.02 -20.21 -9.33
CA MET A 192 5.03 -21.20 -10.42
C MET A 192 6.46 -21.69 -10.67
N LYS A 193 7.42 -20.77 -10.76
CA LYS A 193 8.82 -21.11 -11.01
C LYS A 193 9.50 -21.85 -9.85
N ASN A 194 9.24 -21.45 -8.60
CA ASN A 194 9.98 -21.91 -7.43
C ASN A 194 9.29 -23.03 -6.63
N SER A 195 8.04 -23.39 -6.97
CA SER A 195 7.26 -24.40 -6.24
C SER A 195 6.58 -25.45 -7.13
N ASN A 196 6.94 -25.51 -8.41
CA ASN A 196 6.41 -26.47 -9.40
C ASN A 196 4.88 -26.40 -9.55
N PHE A 197 4.32 -25.19 -9.53
CA PHE A 197 2.94 -24.97 -9.98
C PHE A 197 2.94 -24.76 -11.49
N SER A 198 1.98 -25.36 -12.17
CA SER A 198 1.89 -25.35 -13.63
C SER A 198 1.15 -24.14 -14.16
N LYS A 199 0.13 -23.68 -13.43
CA LYS A 199 -0.78 -22.60 -13.84
C LYS A 199 -1.22 -21.77 -12.64
N VAL A 200 -1.73 -20.57 -12.91
CA VAL A 200 -2.37 -19.71 -11.92
C VAL A 200 -3.70 -19.14 -12.43
N ILE A 201 -4.59 -18.83 -11.49
CA ILE A 201 -5.89 -18.20 -11.77
C ILE A 201 -6.11 -17.09 -10.75
N PHE A 202 -6.32 -15.86 -11.23
CA PHE A 202 -6.76 -14.74 -10.39
C PHE A 202 -8.29 -14.72 -10.34
N PRO A 203 -8.92 -14.77 -9.14
CA PRO A 203 -10.37 -14.81 -9.03
C PRO A 203 -11.00 -13.50 -9.53
N LYS A 204 -12.14 -13.61 -10.22
CA LYS A 204 -12.89 -12.45 -10.74
C LYS A 204 -13.59 -11.66 -9.63
N ASN A 205 -13.96 -12.36 -8.55
CA ASN A 205 -14.79 -11.80 -7.49
C ASN A 205 -13.94 -11.35 -6.30
N SER A 206 -14.10 -10.08 -5.89
CA SER A 206 -13.53 -9.54 -4.64
C SER A 206 -14.03 -10.25 -3.36
N ASN A 207 -14.98 -11.19 -3.47
CA ASN A 207 -15.56 -11.92 -2.35
C ASN A 207 -14.65 -13.05 -1.81
N GLU A 208 -13.51 -13.32 -2.45
CA GLU A 208 -12.50 -14.26 -1.95
C GLU A 208 -11.52 -13.60 -0.98
N LYS A 209 -12.07 -12.99 0.08
CA LYS A 209 -11.30 -12.32 1.12
C LYS A 209 -10.30 -13.30 1.75
N LEU A 210 -9.00 -13.09 1.50
CA LEU A 210 -7.79 -13.85 1.89
C LEU A 210 -7.01 -14.44 0.72
N ILE A 211 -7.63 -14.65 -0.43
CA ILE A 211 -7.01 -15.36 -1.55
C ILE A 211 -6.80 -14.36 -2.68
N ASP A 212 -5.55 -14.14 -3.04
CA ASP A 212 -5.18 -13.22 -4.12
C ASP A 212 -5.12 -13.98 -5.46
N PHE A 213 -4.70 -15.25 -5.44
CA PHE A 213 -4.79 -16.16 -6.60
C PHE A 213 -4.76 -17.64 -6.19
N TYR A 214 -5.09 -18.51 -7.14
CA TYR A 214 -4.90 -19.96 -7.03
C TYR A 214 -3.74 -20.41 -7.90
N ALA A 215 -2.93 -21.34 -7.40
CA ALA A 215 -1.86 -21.99 -8.15
C ALA A 215 -2.17 -23.49 -8.32
N GLU A 216 -2.13 -24.00 -9.55
CA GLU A 216 -2.50 -25.37 -9.89
C GLU A 216 -1.27 -26.29 -9.89
N LYS A 217 -1.36 -27.39 -9.13
CA LYS A 217 -0.38 -28.48 -9.16
C LYS A 217 -1.11 -29.81 -9.12
N VAL A 218 -0.86 -30.66 -10.11
CA VAL A 218 -1.51 -31.99 -10.25
C VAL A 218 -3.04 -31.86 -10.17
N SER A 219 -3.61 -30.91 -10.91
CA SER A 219 -5.06 -30.61 -10.94
C SER A 219 -5.69 -30.22 -9.59
N ILE A 220 -4.86 -29.84 -8.61
CA ILE A 220 -5.31 -29.28 -7.33
C ILE A 220 -4.97 -27.79 -7.31
N ASN A 221 -5.98 -26.97 -7.00
CA ASN A 221 -5.83 -25.53 -6.83
C ASN A 221 -5.44 -25.21 -5.38
N TYR A 222 -4.24 -24.64 -5.21
CA TYR A 222 -3.72 -24.18 -3.94
C TYR A 222 -3.98 -22.69 -3.81
N PRO A 223 -4.72 -22.24 -2.77
CA PRO A 223 -4.98 -20.83 -2.60
C PRO A 223 -3.76 -20.11 -2.02
N ILE A 224 -3.41 -18.99 -2.64
CA ILE A 224 -2.26 -18.17 -2.31
C ILE A 224 -2.74 -16.80 -1.83
N SER A 225 -2.19 -16.33 -0.72
CA SER A 225 -2.28 -14.93 -0.31
C SER A 225 -0.93 -14.24 -0.49
N VAL A 226 -0.95 -13.01 -0.99
CA VAL A 226 0.20 -12.17 -1.17
C VAL A 226 0.18 -11.04 -0.14
N LYS A 227 1.34 -10.75 0.44
CA LYS A 227 1.53 -9.64 1.37
C LYS A 227 2.77 -8.85 0.99
N SER A 228 2.76 -7.55 1.26
CA SER A 228 3.94 -6.70 1.20
C SER A 228 4.21 -6.06 2.55
N GLY A 229 5.49 -5.82 2.85
CA GLY A 229 5.97 -5.31 4.13
C GLY A 229 5.60 -6.22 5.31
N LYS A 230 5.27 -5.60 6.45
CA LYS A 230 4.89 -6.31 7.69
C LYS A 230 3.53 -7.05 7.61
N GLY A 231 2.85 -7.00 6.46
CA GLY A 231 1.53 -7.57 6.24
C GLY A 231 0.41 -6.77 6.92
N GLY A 232 -0.66 -6.51 6.16
CA GLY A 232 -1.90 -5.94 6.72
C GLY A 232 -2.65 -6.98 7.57
N LYS A 233 -3.27 -6.50 8.65
CA LYS A 233 -4.15 -7.34 9.51
C LYS A 233 -5.34 -7.82 8.69
N VAL A 234 -5.65 -9.10 8.78
CA VAL A 234 -6.80 -9.73 8.11
C VAL A 234 -7.97 -9.78 9.08
N LEU A 235 -9.18 -9.47 8.60
CA LEU A 235 -10.40 -9.61 9.39
C LEU A 235 -10.64 -11.07 9.84
N LEU A 236 -11.07 -11.24 11.08
CA LEU A 236 -11.39 -12.57 11.63
C LEU A 236 -12.51 -13.29 10.86
N GLN A 237 -13.50 -12.55 10.33
CA GLN A 237 -14.55 -13.10 9.45
C GLN A 237 -13.98 -13.92 8.28
N ASN A 238 -12.86 -13.49 7.72
CA ASN A 238 -12.30 -14.15 6.55
C ASN A 238 -11.84 -15.59 6.86
N LEU A 239 -11.47 -15.89 8.11
CA LEU A 239 -11.17 -17.27 8.53
C LEU A 239 -12.43 -18.14 8.47
N ILE A 240 -13.56 -17.65 8.99
CA ILE A 240 -14.83 -18.36 8.97
C ILE A 240 -15.28 -18.60 7.53
N ASP A 241 -15.21 -17.57 6.68
CA ASP A 241 -15.61 -17.68 5.28
C ASP A 241 -14.74 -18.69 4.53
N ALA A 242 -13.43 -18.73 4.82
CA ALA A 242 -12.50 -19.67 4.22
C ALA A 242 -12.74 -21.12 4.69
N LEU A 243 -13.08 -21.32 5.97
CA LEU A 243 -13.35 -22.64 6.53
C LEU A 243 -14.71 -23.18 6.10
N ASN A 244 -15.76 -22.35 6.10
CA ASN A 244 -17.10 -22.74 5.66
C ASN A 244 -17.12 -23.21 4.20
N ARG A 245 -16.31 -22.60 3.33
CA ARG A 245 -16.15 -23.01 1.93
C ARG A 245 -15.49 -24.39 1.76
N ARG A 246 -14.78 -24.87 2.78
CA ARG A 246 -13.94 -26.08 2.71
C ARG A 246 -14.55 -27.32 3.33
N THR A 247 -15.80 -27.28 3.78
CA THR A 247 -16.45 -28.38 4.50
C THR A 247 -16.62 -29.64 3.65
N ARG A 248 -15.53 -30.42 3.52
CA ARG A 248 -15.55 -31.88 3.47
C ARG A 248 -15.37 -32.40 4.90
N LYS A 249 -16.50 -32.82 5.48
CA LYS A 249 -16.71 -33.88 6.50
C LYS A 249 -15.90 -33.99 7.82
N HIS A 250 -14.84 -33.24 8.14
CA HIS A 250 -14.09 -33.51 9.40
C HIS A 250 -13.46 -32.32 10.16
N SER A 251 -13.84 -31.07 9.94
CA SER A 251 -13.36 -29.97 10.81
C SER A 251 -14.15 -29.93 12.12
N LYS A 252 -13.45 -29.82 13.27
CA LYS A 252 -14.03 -29.38 14.56
C LYS A 252 -15.03 -28.24 14.29
N LYS A 253 -16.21 -28.29 14.90
CA LYS A 253 -17.18 -27.21 14.72
C LYS A 253 -16.55 -25.93 15.25
N ILE A 254 -16.34 -24.95 14.38
CA ILE A 254 -15.75 -23.66 14.75
C ILE A 254 -16.55 -22.99 15.88
N SER A 255 -17.84 -23.29 15.98
CA SER A 255 -18.70 -22.83 17.08
C SER A 255 -18.29 -23.30 18.47
N GLU A 256 -17.47 -24.34 18.57
CA GLU A 256 -16.98 -24.89 19.85
C GLU A 256 -15.63 -24.26 20.26
N GLU A 257 -15.01 -23.47 19.38
CA GLU A 257 -13.72 -22.85 19.65
C GLU A 257 -13.86 -21.59 20.53
N PRO A 258 -13.00 -21.40 21.54
CA PRO A 258 -13.09 -20.27 22.48
C PRO A 258 -13.19 -18.88 21.82
N ILE A 259 -12.57 -18.68 20.65
CA ILE A 259 -12.61 -17.39 19.96
C ILE A 259 -13.91 -17.13 19.20
N TYR A 260 -14.79 -18.12 19.07
CA TYR A 260 -15.97 -18.02 18.22
C TYR A 260 -16.88 -16.86 18.62
N GLN A 261 -17.09 -16.65 19.92
CA GLN A 261 -17.90 -15.55 20.41
C GLN A 261 -17.28 -14.19 20.07
N ILE A 262 -15.95 -14.07 20.16
CA ILE A 262 -15.22 -12.86 19.74
C ILE A 262 -15.43 -12.62 18.25
N ILE A 263 -15.34 -13.67 17.43
CA ILE A 263 -15.60 -13.57 15.99
C ILE A 263 -17.03 -13.07 15.74
N GLN A 264 -18.03 -13.60 16.44
CA GLN A 264 -19.41 -13.14 16.31
C GLN A 264 -19.58 -11.65 16.68
N ILE A 265 -18.95 -11.21 17.78
CA ILE A 265 -18.96 -9.80 18.20
C ILE A 265 -18.33 -8.92 17.11
N VAL A 266 -17.17 -9.30 16.59
CA VAL A 266 -16.48 -8.57 15.51
C VAL A 266 -17.35 -8.47 14.26
N ASN A 267 -18.08 -9.53 13.91
CA ASN A 267 -18.87 -9.56 12.69
C ASN A 267 -20.14 -8.70 12.78
N LYS A 268 -20.85 -8.75 13.91
CA LYS A 268 -22.13 -8.06 14.12
C LYS A 268 -21.98 -6.55 14.35
N ASN A 269 -20.85 -6.11 14.89
CA ASN A 269 -20.69 -4.75 15.39
C ASN A 269 -19.75 -3.90 14.54
N SER A 270 -19.82 -2.57 14.70
CA SER A 270 -18.92 -1.64 14.02
C SER A 270 -17.46 -1.76 14.49
N ALA A 271 -16.53 -1.10 13.79
CA ALA A 271 -15.11 -1.13 14.13
C ALA A 271 -14.82 -0.63 15.56
N LYS A 272 -15.60 0.35 16.04
CA LYS A 272 -15.47 0.95 17.37
C LYS A 272 -16.26 0.20 18.43
N GLU A 273 -17.52 -0.10 18.13
CA GLU A 273 -18.46 -0.76 19.04
C GLU A 273 -17.97 -2.13 19.51
N GLN A 274 -17.39 -2.93 18.59
CA GLN A 274 -16.86 -4.23 18.96
C GLN A 274 -15.79 -4.13 20.08
N MET A 275 -15.07 -3.01 20.20
CA MET A 275 -14.02 -2.88 21.22
C MET A 275 -14.64 -2.86 22.60
N VAL A 276 -15.72 -2.09 22.77
CA VAL A 276 -16.50 -2.04 24.00
C VAL A 276 -17.08 -3.42 24.33
N ILE A 277 -17.73 -4.04 23.36
CA ILE A 277 -18.42 -5.33 23.57
C ILE A 277 -17.45 -6.47 23.87
N ILE A 278 -16.27 -6.52 23.25
CA ILE A 278 -15.28 -7.56 23.57
C ILE A 278 -14.78 -7.36 25.01
N HIS A 279 -14.52 -6.12 25.45
CA HIS A 279 -14.09 -5.86 26.82
C HIS A 279 -15.18 -6.20 27.86
N GLN A 280 -16.45 -5.92 27.55
CA GLN A 280 -17.60 -6.34 28.36
C GLN A 280 -17.70 -7.88 28.44
N TYR A 281 -17.62 -8.55 27.30
CA TYR A 281 -17.69 -10.01 27.21
C TYR A 281 -16.56 -10.69 28.01
N LEU A 282 -15.35 -10.15 27.94
CA LEU A 282 -14.19 -10.67 28.66
C LEU A 282 -14.11 -10.17 30.11
N GLN A 283 -15.03 -9.30 30.54
CA GLN A 283 -15.05 -8.71 31.88
C GLN A 283 -13.68 -8.16 32.30
N THR A 284 -13.05 -7.39 31.42
CA THR A 284 -11.70 -6.90 31.69
C THR A 284 -11.72 -5.76 32.72
N LYS A 285 -10.71 -5.69 33.60
CA LYS A 285 -10.53 -4.55 34.51
C LYS A 285 -10.65 -3.18 33.85
N MET A 286 -10.16 -3.05 32.61
CA MET A 286 -10.24 -1.81 31.84
C MET A 286 -11.68 -1.29 31.65
N ILE A 287 -12.67 -2.16 31.42
CA ILE A 287 -14.07 -1.74 31.26
C ILE A 287 -14.73 -1.49 32.62
N GLU A 288 -14.28 -2.15 33.68
CA GLU A 288 -14.71 -1.90 35.07
C GLU A 288 -14.27 -0.50 35.55
N ASP A 289 -13.00 -0.15 35.29
CA ASP A 289 -12.46 1.17 35.61
C ASP A 289 -13.19 2.26 34.78
N LEU A 290 -13.43 1.98 33.48
CA LEU A 290 -14.20 2.90 32.62
C LEU A 290 -15.63 3.07 33.13
N ALA A 291 -16.30 1.99 33.56
CA ALA A 291 -17.64 2.04 34.14
C ALA A 291 -17.71 2.94 35.37
N THR A 292 -16.67 2.91 36.20
CA THR A 292 -16.54 3.79 37.38
C THR A 292 -16.41 5.26 36.97
N ILE A 293 -15.57 5.57 35.98
CA ILE A 293 -15.39 6.92 35.44
C ILE A 293 -16.68 7.46 34.83
N LEU A 294 -17.37 6.61 34.04
CA LEU A 294 -18.62 6.95 33.38
C LEU A 294 -19.81 7.00 34.36
N LYS A 295 -19.66 6.45 35.57
CA LYS A 295 -20.73 6.24 36.56
C LYS A 295 -21.91 5.49 35.94
N LYS A 296 -21.60 4.41 35.20
CA LYS A 296 -22.57 3.64 34.42
C LYS A 296 -22.30 2.14 34.59
N PRO A 297 -23.32 1.29 34.79
CA PRO A 297 -23.14 -0.17 34.78
C PRO A 297 -22.50 -0.65 33.47
N ILE A 298 -21.62 -1.65 33.56
CA ILE A 298 -20.82 -2.15 32.43
C ILE A 298 -21.69 -2.49 31.23
N GLU A 299 -22.82 -3.15 31.45
CA GLU A 299 -23.74 -3.64 30.41
C GLU A 299 -24.45 -2.51 29.66
N LEU A 300 -24.51 -1.32 30.26
CA LEU A 300 -25.17 -0.15 29.70
C LEU A 300 -24.18 0.85 29.06
N ILE A 301 -22.91 0.46 28.94
CA ILE A 301 -21.88 1.23 28.23
C ILE A 301 -21.89 0.77 26.77
N ASP A 302 -22.57 1.51 25.90
CA ASP A 302 -22.52 1.29 24.45
C ASP A 302 -21.80 2.44 23.74
N LEU A 303 -21.63 2.31 22.42
CA LEU A 303 -20.93 3.32 21.63
C LEU A 303 -21.67 4.66 21.61
N GLU A 304 -23.00 4.65 21.60
CA GLU A 304 -23.83 5.84 21.57
C GLU A 304 -23.70 6.62 22.88
N TYR A 305 -23.76 5.91 24.01
CA TYR A 305 -23.54 6.47 25.33
C TYR A 305 -22.15 7.08 25.45
N ILE A 306 -21.09 6.36 25.02
CA ILE A 306 -19.72 6.90 25.03
C ILE A 306 -19.65 8.20 24.22
N LYS A 307 -20.22 8.21 23.02
CA LYS A 307 -20.23 9.39 22.14
C LYS A 307 -20.96 10.57 22.79
N ASN A 308 -22.14 10.34 23.36
CA ASN A 308 -22.92 11.40 24.01
C ASN A 308 -22.22 11.92 25.27
N TRP A 309 -21.67 11.03 26.10
CA TRP A 309 -20.93 11.38 27.31
C TRP A 309 -19.63 12.13 27.00
N SER A 310 -18.93 11.76 25.93
CA SER A 310 -17.70 12.44 25.53
C SER A 310 -18.01 13.83 24.98
N ASN A 311 -19.03 13.96 24.14
CA ASN A 311 -19.42 15.24 23.53
C ASN A 311 -20.06 16.23 24.54
N SER A 312 -20.48 15.75 25.71
CA SER A 312 -21.03 16.60 26.77
C SER A 312 -19.96 17.37 27.57
N LYS A 313 -18.68 17.22 27.24
CA LYS A 313 -17.53 17.77 27.97
C LYS A 313 -16.61 18.50 27.01
N THR A 314 -15.62 19.21 27.52
CA THR A 314 -14.49 19.71 26.71
C THR A 314 -13.42 18.64 26.54
N ILE A 315 -12.50 18.83 25.60
CA ILE A 315 -11.37 17.91 25.40
C ILE A 315 -10.45 17.92 26.64
N GLU A 316 -10.27 19.08 27.26
CA GLU A 316 -9.44 19.30 28.43
C GLU A 316 -10.00 18.55 29.65
N GLU A 317 -11.30 18.67 29.89
CA GLU A 317 -12.00 17.92 30.96
C GLU A 317 -11.89 16.40 30.73
N LEU A 318 -12.07 15.93 29.50
CA LEU A 318 -11.91 14.50 29.19
C LEU A 318 -10.48 14.03 29.43
N LYS A 319 -9.48 14.84 29.07
CA LYS A 319 -8.08 14.52 29.31
C LYS A 319 -7.75 14.45 30.80
N GLU A 320 -8.35 15.31 31.61
CA GLU A 320 -8.19 15.23 33.07
C GLU A 320 -8.82 13.94 33.62
N LEU A 321 -10.09 13.69 33.30
CA LEU A 321 -10.85 12.53 33.80
C LEU A 321 -10.26 11.18 33.37
N LEU A 322 -9.70 11.11 32.16
CA LEU A 322 -9.19 9.87 31.57
C LEU A 322 -7.68 9.70 31.76
N SER A 323 -6.98 10.65 32.38
CA SER A 323 -5.50 10.67 32.46
C SER A 323 -4.92 9.40 33.07
N ASP A 324 -5.39 9.01 34.25
CA ASP A 324 -4.86 7.84 34.95
C ASP A 324 -5.26 6.52 34.29
N TRP A 325 -6.49 6.45 33.78
CA TRP A 325 -6.96 5.32 32.97
C TRP A 325 -6.12 5.15 31.69
N TRP A 326 -5.73 6.25 31.04
CA TRP A 326 -4.83 6.20 29.89
C TRP A 326 -3.41 5.76 30.23
N LYS A 327 -2.86 6.20 31.37
CA LYS A 327 -1.53 5.79 31.81
C LYS A 327 -1.46 4.29 32.06
N GLU A 328 -2.53 3.71 32.62
CA GLU A 328 -2.60 2.28 32.91
C GLU A 328 -2.74 1.44 31.64
N TYR A 329 -3.62 1.83 30.71
CA TYR A 329 -4.05 0.96 29.60
C TYR A 329 -3.55 1.35 28.21
N SER A 330 -2.87 2.49 28.06
CA SER A 330 -2.45 3.04 26.78
C SER A 330 -1.08 3.71 26.84
N GLN A 331 -0.58 4.18 25.70
CA GLN A 331 0.68 4.90 25.61
C GLN A 331 0.45 6.41 25.75
N PRO A 332 1.06 7.11 26.74
CA PRO A 332 0.82 8.54 27.00
C PRO A 332 1.12 9.46 25.81
N THR A 333 2.07 9.08 24.94
CA THR A 333 2.44 9.86 23.74
C THR A 333 1.33 9.98 22.71
N LYS A 334 0.24 9.21 22.86
CA LYS A 334 -0.96 9.27 22.02
C LYS A 334 -2.09 10.10 22.62
N PHE A 335 -1.89 10.76 23.77
CA PHE A 335 -2.93 11.51 24.46
C PHE A 335 -3.24 12.89 23.84
N ASN A 336 -2.44 13.33 22.85
CA ASN A 336 -2.73 14.56 22.10
C ASN A 336 -3.75 14.31 20.97
N ILE A 337 -4.97 13.95 21.35
CA ILE A 337 -6.11 13.69 20.46
C ILE A 337 -7.13 14.82 20.62
N GLN A 338 -7.68 15.29 19.50
CA GLN A 338 -8.77 16.29 19.47
C GLN A 338 -10.16 15.66 19.23
N ASP A 339 -10.23 14.37 18.95
CA ASP A 339 -11.49 13.63 18.84
C ASP A 339 -11.90 13.10 20.22
N GLN A 340 -13.02 13.59 20.73
CA GLN A 340 -13.53 13.29 22.08
C GLN A 340 -13.90 11.81 22.25
N GLU A 341 -14.58 11.23 21.27
CA GLU A 341 -14.96 9.80 21.29
C GLU A 341 -13.70 8.92 21.23
N ARG A 342 -12.70 9.36 20.44
CA ARG A 342 -11.44 8.66 20.29
C ARG A 342 -10.63 8.56 21.59
N LEU A 343 -10.79 9.51 22.52
CA LEU A 343 -10.16 9.45 23.84
C LEU A 343 -10.62 8.24 24.65
N VAL A 344 -11.82 7.71 24.41
CA VAL A 344 -12.31 6.51 25.08
C VAL A 344 -12.04 5.24 24.25
N ILE A 345 -12.32 5.28 22.95
CA ILE A 345 -12.25 4.07 22.11
C ILE A 345 -10.81 3.62 21.80
N SER A 346 -9.86 4.56 21.67
CA SER A 346 -8.48 4.18 21.29
C SER A 346 -7.79 3.28 22.31
N PRO A 347 -7.81 3.60 23.63
CA PRO A 347 -7.24 2.71 24.63
C PRO A 347 -7.86 1.32 24.61
N LEU A 348 -9.20 1.22 24.52
CA LEU A 348 -9.89 -0.08 24.45
C LEU A 348 -9.35 -0.92 23.28
N GLY A 349 -9.29 -0.33 22.08
CA GLY A 349 -8.76 -1.06 20.93
C GLY A 349 -7.25 -1.35 21.01
N GLU A 350 -6.46 -0.53 21.71
CA GLU A 350 -5.03 -0.78 21.92
C GLU A 350 -4.77 -1.88 22.94
N ALA A 351 -5.56 -1.94 24.01
CA ALA A 351 -5.46 -2.94 25.05
C ALA A 351 -5.95 -4.31 24.57
N ILE A 352 -7.03 -4.36 23.79
CA ILE A 352 -7.68 -5.64 23.45
C ILE A 352 -6.76 -6.63 22.74
N LYS A 353 -5.88 -6.15 21.85
CA LYS A 353 -4.92 -7.04 21.18
C LYS A 353 -3.95 -7.69 22.18
N TYR A 354 -3.60 -7.03 23.28
CA TYR A 354 -2.73 -7.60 24.31
C TYR A 354 -3.52 -8.58 25.16
N THR A 355 -4.73 -8.21 25.61
CA THR A 355 -5.64 -9.10 26.34
C THR A 355 -5.81 -10.44 25.60
N LEU A 356 -6.15 -10.38 24.32
CA LEU A 356 -6.39 -11.57 23.50
C LEU A 356 -5.13 -12.39 23.20
N ASN A 357 -3.96 -11.74 23.07
CA ASN A 357 -2.71 -12.44 22.77
C ASN A 357 -1.98 -12.98 24.03
N ASN A 358 -2.34 -12.48 25.21
CA ASN A 358 -1.82 -12.94 26.49
C ASN A 358 -2.68 -14.06 27.10
N ASP A 359 -3.94 -14.21 26.68
CA ASP A 359 -4.76 -15.37 26.99
C ASP A 359 -4.30 -16.60 26.15
N PRO A 360 -3.71 -17.63 26.77
CA PRO A 360 -3.19 -18.79 26.04
C PRO A 360 -4.28 -19.56 25.30
N LYS A 361 -5.49 -19.65 25.88
CA LYS A 361 -6.62 -20.40 25.33
C LYS A 361 -7.17 -19.72 24.07
N LEU A 362 -7.33 -18.40 24.10
CA LEU A 362 -7.77 -17.63 22.93
C LEU A 362 -6.70 -17.61 21.83
N LYS A 363 -5.43 -17.46 22.20
CA LYS A 363 -4.32 -17.51 21.24
C LYS A 363 -4.19 -18.87 20.58
N GLU A 364 -4.28 -19.95 21.34
CA GLU A 364 -4.23 -21.32 20.81
C GLU A 364 -5.40 -21.58 19.86
N SER A 365 -6.61 -21.16 20.24
CA SER A 365 -7.80 -21.30 19.40
C SER A 365 -7.68 -20.50 18.08
N LEU A 366 -7.14 -19.28 18.09
CA LEU A 366 -6.80 -18.53 16.87
C LEU A 366 -5.84 -19.32 15.97
N ASN A 367 -4.78 -19.86 16.57
CA ASN A 367 -3.79 -20.65 15.82
C ASN A 367 -4.41 -21.93 15.25
N CYS A 368 -5.26 -22.62 16.00
CA CYS A 368 -5.98 -23.81 15.56
C CYS A 368 -6.83 -23.51 14.31
N ILE A 369 -7.69 -22.49 14.40
CA ILE A 369 -8.60 -22.10 13.31
C ILE A 369 -7.82 -21.58 12.10
N ALA A 370 -6.83 -20.70 12.30
CA ALA A 370 -6.05 -20.16 11.20
C ALA A 370 -5.24 -21.24 10.47
N LYS A 371 -4.67 -22.22 11.18
CA LYS A 371 -3.93 -23.34 10.57
C LYS A 371 -4.81 -24.29 9.76
N GLN A 372 -6.10 -24.39 10.09
CA GLN A 372 -7.06 -25.16 9.29
C GLN A 372 -7.30 -24.51 7.91
N VAL A 373 -7.07 -23.20 7.78
CA VAL A 373 -6.98 -22.53 6.48
C VAL A 373 -5.65 -22.94 5.83
N ALA A 374 -5.61 -24.12 5.19
CA ALA A 374 -4.54 -24.60 4.31
C ALA A 374 -4.29 -23.64 3.12
N LEU A 375 -3.64 -22.52 3.40
CA LEU A 375 -3.31 -21.43 2.50
C LEU A 375 -1.81 -21.19 2.55
N LEU A 376 -1.24 -20.85 1.40
CA LEU A 376 0.17 -20.47 1.28
C LEU A 376 0.27 -18.96 1.19
N GLN A 377 1.07 -18.35 2.06
CA GLN A 377 1.35 -16.92 2.01
C GLN A 377 2.68 -16.69 1.28
N VAL A 378 2.70 -15.72 0.37
CA VAL A 378 3.90 -15.21 -0.28
C VAL A 378 4.08 -13.75 0.09
N ASN A 379 5.16 -13.44 0.80
CA ASN A 379 5.57 -12.07 1.04
C ASN A 379 6.42 -11.58 -0.13
N VAL A 380 6.09 -10.41 -0.67
CA VAL A 380 6.82 -9.75 -1.77
C VAL A 380 7.20 -8.33 -1.36
N ASP A 381 8.49 -8.05 -1.37
CA ASP A 381 9.03 -6.72 -1.09
C ASP A 381 9.96 -6.26 -2.20
N ILE A 382 9.65 -5.12 -2.79
CA ILE A 382 10.40 -4.54 -3.90
C ILE A 382 10.95 -3.19 -3.47
N ASN A 383 12.26 -3.01 -3.64
CA ASN A 383 12.92 -1.72 -3.54
C ASN A 383 13.71 -1.43 -4.82
N THR A 384 14.40 -0.31 -4.88
CA THR A 384 15.11 0.11 -6.10
C THR A 384 16.19 -0.86 -6.58
N LYS A 385 16.75 -1.70 -5.68
CA LYS A 385 17.90 -2.56 -5.96
C LYS A 385 17.59 -4.05 -5.90
N THR A 386 16.49 -4.44 -5.27
CA THR A 386 16.18 -5.84 -4.97
C THR A 386 14.68 -6.09 -4.95
N MET A 387 14.33 -7.32 -5.34
CA MET A 387 13.02 -7.91 -5.17
C MET A 387 13.17 -9.18 -4.32
N ARG A 388 12.40 -9.29 -3.24
CA ARG A 388 12.47 -10.39 -2.28
C ARG A 388 11.14 -11.11 -2.20
N PHE A 389 11.19 -12.43 -2.25
CA PHE A 389 10.07 -13.34 -2.03
C PHE A 389 10.34 -14.21 -0.81
N GLN A 390 9.30 -14.46 -0.01
CA GLN A 390 9.34 -15.46 1.05
C GLN A 390 8.00 -16.17 1.12
N LYS A 391 8.02 -17.50 1.14
CA LYS A 391 6.80 -18.32 1.25
C LYS A 391 6.66 -18.95 2.62
N SER A 392 5.44 -18.95 3.15
CA SER A 392 5.10 -19.54 4.45
C SER A 392 3.73 -20.21 4.40
N PHE A 393 3.62 -21.44 4.89
CA PHE A 393 2.32 -22.11 4.98
C PHE A 393 1.61 -21.75 6.29
N PHE A 394 0.32 -21.43 6.22
CA PHE A 394 -0.49 -21.14 7.41
C PHE A 394 -0.40 -22.25 8.46
N LYS A 395 -0.43 -23.53 8.04
CA LYS A 395 -0.32 -24.69 8.94
C LYS A 395 0.93 -24.68 9.85
N ASN A 396 2.02 -24.06 9.41
CA ASN A 396 3.30 -24.02 10.12
C ASN A 396 3.54 -22.68 10.83
N ALA A 397 2.63 -21.72 10.66
CA ALA A 397 2.83 -20.37 11.15
C ALA A 397 2.28 -20.16 12.57
N LYS A 398 2.66 -19.04 13.18
CA LYS A 398 2.02 -18.52 14.38
C LYS A 398 1.20 -17.29 14.02
N PHE A 399 0.11 -17.08 14.75
CA PHE A 399 -0.79 -15.97 14.54
C PHE A 399 -1.00 -15.19 15.83
N GLU A 400 -1.19 -13.88 15.68
CA GLU A 400 -1.55 -12.98 16.76
C GLU A 400 -2.74 -12.12 16.35
N PHE A 401 -3.57 -11.76 17.33
CA PHE A 401 -4.60 -10.75 17.18
C PHE A 401 -3.97 -9.39 16.94
N GLY A 402 -4.67 -8.56 16.17
CA GLY A 402 -4.21 -7.22 15.88
C GLY A 402 -5.36 -6.28 15.58
N TRP A 403 -5.31 -5.10 16.18
CA TRP A 403 -6.22 -4.00 15.83
C TRP A 403 -5.48 -2.92 15.03
N PRO A 404 -5.93 -2.58 13.81
CA PRO A 404 -5.25 -1.61 12.94
C PRO A 404 -5.30 -0.15 13.43
N GLY A 405 -6.03 0.13 14.52
CA GLY A 405 -6.10 1.44 15.15
C GLY A 405 -7.36 2.21 14.78
N TYR A 406 -7.74 3.17 15.61
CA TYR A 406 -9.00 3.92 15.50
C TYR A 406 -9.19 4.57 14.11
N SER A 407 -8.21 5.33 13.65
CA SER A 407 -8.28 6.06 12.37
C SER A 407 -8.31 5.17 11.14
N SER A 408 -7.98 3.88 11.27
CA SER A 408 -8.03 2.95 10.14
C SER A 408 -9.46 2.51 9.80
N GLY A 409 -10.43 2.73 10.70
CA GLY A 409 -11.82 2.30 10.54
C GLY A 409 -12.02 0.78 10.42
N ASN A 410 -10.96 -0.01 10.58
CA ASN A 410 -10.98 -1.44 10.34
C ASN A 410 -11.26 -2.22 11.62
N LYS A 411 -11.90 -3.38 11.46
CA LYS A 411 -12.26 -4.24 12.58
C LYS A 411 -11.07 -5.00 13.17
N LEU A 412 -11.27 -5.63 14.32
CA LEU A 412 -10.27 -6.53 14.90
C LEU A 412 -9.92 -7.63 13.88
N GLY A 413 -8.62 -7.88 13.76
CA GLY A 413 -8.09 -8.86 12.83
C GLY A 413 -6.99 -9.70 13.45
N PHE A 414 -6.26 -10.38 12.60
CA PHE A 414 -5.09 -11.18 12.95
C PHE A 414 -3.99 -11.01 11.90
N ARG A 415 -2.77 -11.41 12.25
CA ARG A 415 -1.68 -11.53 11.30
C ARG A 415 -0.79 -12.72 11.62
N MET A 416 -0.07 -13.17 10.61
CA MET A 416 1.03 -14.11 10.78
C MET A 416 2.22 -13.39 11.43
N VAL A 417 2.92 -14.07 12.33
CA VAL A 417 4.16 -13.58 12.99
C VAL A 417 5.35 -14.47 12.75
#